data_AF-A0A0D0D1C1-F1
#
_entry.id   AF-A0A0D0D1C1-F1
#
_cell.length_a   1.000
_cell.length_b   1.000
_cell.length_c   1.000
_cell.angle_alpha   90.00
_cell.angle_beta   90.00
_cell.angle_gamma   90.00
#
_symmetry.space_group_name_H-M   'P 1'
#
loop_
_entity.id
_entity.type
_entity.pdbx_description
1 polymer ?
#
loop_
_entity_poly.entity_id
_entity_poly.type
_entity_poly.pdbx_seq_one_letter_code
_entity_poly.pdbx_strand_id
1 'polypeptide(L)'
;MSSNNNNLLTSTVLRKTHPEETEEGTEQSKIDKWDDTNNCALGHILLGMDAHLSSRYQGYGTAKEVWDGLESQFAKLSITSIYVEFKAMMDTAILRATTLLLLL
;
A
#
# COMPACT_ATOMS: atom_id res chain seq x y z
N MET A 1 -9.79 24.95 -5.42
CA MET A 1 -9.31 24.23 -4.22
C MET A 1 -10.27 23.07 -3.97
N SER A 2 -9.93 21.87 -4.44
CA SER A 2 -10.73 20.64 -4.27
C SER A 2 -9.88 19.61 -3.53
N SER A 3 -9.57 19.89 -2.27
CA SER A 3 -8.79 18.99 -1.41
C SER A 3 -9.46 18.92 -0.06
N ASN A 4 -10.19 17.82 0.21
CA ASN A 4 -10.22 17.16 1.52
C ASN A 4 -11.22 16.01 1.67
N ASN A 5 -12.11 15.76 0.70
CA ASN A 5 -13.10 14.68 0.88
C ASN A 5 -12.51 13.26 0.68
N ASN A 6 -11.40 13.15 -0.06
CA ASN A 6 -10.85 11.86 -0.48
C ASN A 6 -10.11 11.13 0.67
N ASN A 7 -9.50 11.87 1.59
CA ASN A 7 -8.77 11.30 2.74
C ASN A 7 -9.71 10.74 3.82
N LEU A 8 -10.95 11.26 3.90
CA LEU A 8 -11.95 10.75 4.85
C LEU A 8 -12.51 9.39 4.41
N LEU A 9 -12.72 9.21 3.10
CA LEU A 9 -13.27 7.96 2.55
C LEU A 9 -12.29 6.79 2.73
N THR A 10 -11.01 7.00 2.45
CA THR A 10 -9.97 5.96 2.65
C THR A 10 -9.80 5.59 4.12
N SER A 11 -9.68 6.57 5.02
CA SER A 11 -9.55 6.33 6.47
C SER A 11 -10.72 5.54 7.07
N THR A 12 -11.95 5.77 6.59
CA THR A 12 -13.15 5.11 7.12
C THR A 12 -13.25 3.65 6.69
N VAL A 13 -12.86 3.32 5.45
CA VAL A 13 -12.84 1.94 4.92
C VAL A 13 -11.78 1.10 5.63
N LEU A 14 -10.59 1.66 5.83
CA LEU A 14 -9.46 0.93 6.44
C LEU A 14 -9.74 0.46 7.88
N ARG A 15 -10.70 1.10 8.57
CA ARG A 15 -11.08 0.76 9.95
C ARG A 15 -12.32 -0.13 10.07
N LYS A 16 -13.13 -0.27 9.02
CA LYS A 16 -14.40 -1.00 9.08
C LYS A 16 -14.25 -2.37 8.46
N THR A 17 -14.52 -3.42 9.23
CA THR A 17 -14.68 -4.79 8.72
C THR A 17 -15.91 -4.88 7.84
N HIS A 18 -15.85 -5.73 6.81
CA HIS A 18 -17.00 -6.06 5.96
C HIS A 18 -18.14 -6.60 6.87
N PRO A 19 -19.39 -6.12 6.72
CA PRO A 19 -20.53 -6.63 7.48
C PRO A 19 -20.85 -8.10 7.10
N GLU A 20 -21.30 -8.94 8.02
CA GLU A 20 -21.76 -10.29 7.66
C GLU A 20 -23.12 -10.23 6.93
N GLU A 21 -23.27 -11.02 5.86
CA GLU A 21 -24.56 -11.21 5.20
C GLU A 21 -25.56 -11.85 6.17
N THR A 22 -26.66 -11.16 6.45
CA THR A 22 -27.79 -11.68 7.23
C THR A 22 -29.06 -11.51 6.40
N GLU A 23 -30.02 -12.43 6.55
CA GLU A 23 -31.20 -12.58 5.66
C GLU A 23 -32.16 -11.36 5.62
N GLU A 24 -31.94 -10.32 6.42
CA GLU A 24 -32.79 -9.13 6.45
C GLU A 24 -32.28 -8.04 5.49
N GLY A 25 -33.09 -7.66 4.49
CA GLY A 25 -32.75 -6.66 3.46
C GLY A 25 -32.33 -5.26 3.95
N THR A 26 -32.45 -4.96 5.25
CA THR A 26 -31.88 -3.75 5.88
C THR A 26 -30.35 -3.81 5.98
N GLU A 27 -29.77 -5.02 6.06
CA GLU A 27 -28.33 -5.23 6.13
C GLU A 27 -27.69 -5.23 4.73
N GLN A 28 -28.42 -5.64 3.68
CA GLN A 28 -27.92 -5.60 2.31
C GLN A 28 -27.52 -4.19 1.86
N SER A 29 -28.33 -3.17 2.15
CA SER A 29 -27.99 -1.78 1.81
C SER A 29 -26.70 -1.29 2.51
N LYS A 30 -26.37 -1.84 3.68
CA LYS A 30 -25.13 -1.51 4.39
C LYS A 30 -23.93 -2.23 3.77
N ILE A 31 -24.12 -3.47 3.32
CA ILE A 31 -23.12 -4.26 2.61
C ILE A 31 -22.80 -3.58 1.27
N ASP A 32 -23.81 -3.28 0.46
CA ASP A 32 -23.63 -2.60 -0.83
C ASP A 32 -22.88 -1.27 -0.67
N LYS A 33 -23.26 -0.48 0.34
CA LYS A 33 -22.57 0.78 0.65
C LYS A 33 -21.12 0.56 1.08
N TRP A 34 -20.84 -0.50 1.84
CA TRP A 34 -19.48 -0.84 2.23
C TRP A 34 -18.67 -1.25 1.00
N ASP A 35 -19.21 -2.10 0.12
CA ASP A 35 -18.58 -2.55 -1.12
C ASP A 35 -18.26 -1.39 -2.05
N ASP A 36 -19.21 -0.49 -2.27
CA ASP A 36 -19.00 0.73 -3.06
C ASP A 36 -17.86 1.57 -2.50
N THR A 37 -17.83 1.75 -1.18
CA THR A 37 -16.78 2.54 -0.53
C THR A 37 -15.42 1.83 -0.61
N ASN A 38 -15.39 0.51 -0.43
CA ASN A 38 -14.18 -0.31 -0.55
C ASN A 38 -13.61 -0.28 -1.96
N ASN A 39 -14.46 -0.50 -2.97
CA ASN A 39 -14.06 -0.48 -4.39
C ASN A 39 -13.53 0.90 -4.80
N CYS A 40 -14.19 1.97 -4.36
CA CYS A 40 -13.72 3.33 -4.58
C CYS A 40 -12.34 3.57 -3.95
N ALA A 41 -12.16 3.20 -2.67
CA ALA A 41 -10.89 3.35 -1.97
C ALA A 41 -9.78 2.51 -2.62
N LEU A 42 -10.07 1.26 -2.99
CA LEU A 42 -9.14 0.36 -3.67
C LEU A 42 -8.70 0.94 -5.02
N GLY A 43 -9.64 1.42 -5.82
CA GLY A 43 -9.35 2.08 -7.10
C GLY A 43 -8.46 3.30 -6.91
N HIS A 44 -8.74 4.15 -5.92
CA HIS A 44 -7.90 5.32 -5.63
C HIS A 44 -6.48 4.94 -5.20
N ILE A 45 -6.33 3.94 -4.33
CA ILE A 45 -5.01 3.48 -3.86
C ILE A 45 -4.21 2.92 -5.04
N LEU A 46 -4.79 2.03 -5.85
CA LEU A 46 -4.10 1.39 -6.97
C LEU A 46 -3.76 2.36 -8.10
N LEU A 47 -4.62 3.36 -8.37
CA LEU A 47 -4.34 4.43 -9.35
C LEU A 47 -3.24 5.39 -8.88
N GLY A 48 -3.10 5.58 -7.58
CA GLY A 48 -2.05 6.43 -7.00
C GLY A 48 -0.66 5.79 -6.99
N MET A 49 -0.57 4.48 -7.30
CA MET A 49 0.68 3.73 -7.31
C MET A 49 1.38 3.78 -8.66
N ASP A 50 2.71 3.63 -8.63
CA ASP A 50 3.46 3.26 -9.83
C ASP A 50 2.99 1.89 -10.34
N ALA A 51 3.04 1.69 -11.67
CA ALA A 51 2.53 0.50 -12.34
C ALA A 51 3.08 -0.81 -11.75
N HIS A 52 4.37 -0.85 -11.37
CA HIS A 52 4.95 -2.07 -10.80
C HIS A 52 4.35 -2.40 -9.42
N LEU A 53 4.09 -1.40 -8.58
CA LEU A 53 3.45 -1.59 -7.28
C LEU A 53 1.98 -1.96 -7.47
N SER A 54 1.26 -1.23 -8.34
CA SER A 54 -0.16 -1.48 -8.61
C SER A 54 -0.40 -2.93 -9.05
N SER A 55 0.42 -3.45 -9.98
CA SER A 55 0.34 -4.85 -10.43
C SER A 55 0.51 -5.88 -9.31
N ARG A 56 1.31 -5.56 -8.28
CA ARG A 56 1.56 -6.46 -7.15
C ARG A 56 0.37 -6.52 -6.19
N TYR A 57 -0.38 -5.43 -6.07
CA TYR A 57 -1.51 -5.31 -5.14
C TYR A 57 -2.89 -5.47 -5.81
N GLN A 58 -2.94 -5.64 -7.13
CA GLN A 58 -4.20 -5.77 -7.88
C GLN A 58 -5.03 -7.01 -7.53
N GLY A 59 -4.41 -8.03 -6.90
CA GLY A 59 -5.09 -9.27 -6.49
C GLY A 59 -5.79 -9.23 -5.13
N TYR A 60 -5.72 -8.12 -4.39
CA TYR A 60 -6.35 -7.98 -3.09
C TYR A 60 -7.82 -7.56 -3.21
N GLY A 61 -8.67 -8.13 -2.35
CA GLY A 61 -10.12 -7.90 -2.40
C GLY A 61 -10.56 -6.62 -1.70
N THR A 62 -9.74 -6.09 -0.78
CA THR A 62 -10.08 -4.91 0.00
C THR A 62 -8.99 -3.86 0.02
N ALA A 63 -9.39 -2.59 0.12
CA ALA A 63 -8.48 -1.47 0.33
C ALA A 63 -7.64 -1.65 1.61
N LYS A 64 -8.20 -2.32 2.63
CA LYS A 64 -7.52 -2.65 3.88
C LYS A 64 -6.36 -3.61 3.66
N GLU A 65 -6.55 -4.69 2.92
CA GLU A 65 -5.46 -5.64 2.68
C GLU A 65 -4.32 -5.01 1.88
N VAL A 66 -4.64 -4.13 0.91
CA VAL A 66 -3.61 -3.36 0.19
C VAL A 66 -2.84 -2.47 1.16
N TRP A 67 -3.53 -1.74 2.03
CA TRP A 67 -2.89 -0.89 3.04
C TRP A 67 -2.02 -1.69 4.01
N ASP A 68 -2.55 -2.78 4.58
CA ASP A 68 -1.82 -3.62 5.53
C ASP A 68 -0.56 -4.22 4.86
N GLY A 69 -0.63 -4.57 3.57
CA GLY A 69 0.50 -5.03 2.79
C GLY A 69 1.54 -3.95 2.45
N LEU A 70 1.12 -2.69 2.29
CA LEU A 70 2.04 -1.55 2.19
C LEU A 70 2.71 -1.26 3.53
N GLU A 71 1.94 -1.23 4.61
CA GLU A 71 2.43 -0.99 5.96
C GLU A 71 3.47 -2.04 6.36
N SER A 72 3.19 -3.32 6.10
CA SER A 72 4.14 -4.41 6.35
C SER A 72 5.48 -4.24 5.63
N GLN A 73 5.45 -3.77 4.37
CA GLN A 73 6.67 -3.59 3.56
C GLN A 73 7.42 -2.31 3.88
N PHE A 74 6.71 -1.21 4.10
CA PHE A 74 7.31 0.13 4.13
C PHE A 74 7.31 0.77 5.50
N ALA A 75 6.36 0.47 6.39
CA ALA A 75 6.33 1.06 7.72
C ALA A 75 7.41 0.49 8.67
N LYS A 76 8.01 -0.65 8.30
CA LYS A 76 9.09 -1.27 9.06
C LYS A 76 10.43 -0.54 8.93
N LEU A 77 10.62 0.24 7.88
CA LEU A 77 11.88 0.89 7.58
C LEU A 77 11.89 2.31 8.19
N SER A 78 12.56 2.46 9.33
CA SER A 78 12.92 3.81 9.80
C SER A 78 13.89 4.46 8.81
N ILE A 79 13.89 5.79 8.71
CA ILE A 79 14.86 6.54 7.88
C ILE A 79 16.29 6.06 8.16
N THR A 80 16.58 5.76 9.43
CA THR A 80 17.86 5.20 9.87
C THR A 80 18.13 3.82 9.25
N SER A 81 17.15 2.93 9.21
CA SER A 81 17.29 1.59 8.60
C SER A 81 17.55 1.69 7.10
N ILE A 82 16.81 2.57 6.40
CA ILE A 82 16.99 2.82 4.96
C ILE A 82 18.39 3.36 4.69
N TYR A 83 18.85 4.32 5.50
CA TYR A 83 20.17 4.92 5.34
C TYR A 83 21.29 3.90 5.55
N VAL A 84 21.17 3.01 6.56
CA VAL A 84 22.17 1.97 6.82
C VAL A 84 22.25 0.97 5.66
N GLU A 85 21.11 0.49 5.16
CA GLU A 85 21.08 -0.44 4.01
C GLU A 85 21.64 0.21 2.74
N PHE A 86 21.23 1.46 2.45
CA PHE A 86 21.73 2.21 1.31
C PHE A 86 23.25 2.43 1.40
N LYS A 87 23.75 2.82 2.58
CA LYS A 87 25.19 2.99 2.81
C LYS A 87 25.95 1.68 2.59
N ALA A 88 25.45 0.56 3.12
CA ALA A 88 26.08 -0.74 2.95
C ALA A 88 26.13 -1.17 1.47
N MET A 89 25.07 -0.90 0.72
CA MET A 89 25.02 -1.16 -0.73
C MET A 89 26.05 -0.31 -1.48
N MET A 90 26.15 0.98 -1.16
CA MET A 90 27.13 1.89 -1.75
C MET A 90 28.58 1.48 -1.43
N ASP A 91 28.87 1.16 -0.18
CA ASP A 91 30.20 0.70 0.25
C ASP A 91 30.60 -0.57 -0.50
N THR A 92 29.65 -1.50 -0.71
CA THR A 92 29.88 -2.74 -1.48
C THR A 92 30.15 -2.46 -2.95
N ALA A 93 29.39 -1.54 -3.56
CA ALA A 93 29.57 -1.16 -4.97
C ALA A 93 30.93 -0.49 -5.20
N ILE A 94 31.34 0.40 -4.28
CA ILE A 94 32.64 1.05 -4.31
C ILE A 94 33.77 0.02 -4.19
N LEU A 95 33.68 -0.91 -3.23
CA LEU A 95 34.69 -1.97 -3.07
C LEU A 95 34.84 -2.85 -4.32
N ARG A 96 33.72 -3.19 -4.99
CA ARG A 96 33.75 -3.92 -6.25
C ARG A 96 34.44 -3.13 -7.36
N ALA A 97 34.13 -1.85 -7.49
CA ALA A 97 34.72 -1.00 -8.52
C ALA A 97 36.24 -0.83 -8.31
N THR A 98 36.70 -0.65 -7.07
CA THR A 98 38.13 -0.52 -6.77
C THR A 98 38.89 -1.83 -6.97
N THR A 99 38.29 -2.97 -6.64
CA THR A 99 38.89 -4.29 -6.90
C THR A 99 39.06 -4.55 -8.39
N LEU A 100 38.06 -4.20 -9.21
CA LEU A 100 38.15 -4.36 -10.67
C LEU A 100 39.23 -3.46 -11.29
N LEU A 101 39.40 -2.24 -10.78
CA LEU A 101 40.46 -1.32 -11.23
C LEU A 101 41.88 -1.79 -10.90
N LEU A 102 42.07 -2.57 -9.84
CA LEU A 102 43.39 -3.11 -9.45
C LEU A 102 43.78 -4.39 -10.21
N LEU A 103 42.84 -4.98 -10.95
CA LEU A 103 43.04 -6.20 -11.75
C LEU A 103 43.27 -5.91 -13.25
N LEU A 104 43.30 -4.64 -13.65
CA LEU A 104 43.59 -4.14 -15.00
C LEU A 104 44.99 -3.49 -15.03
#